data_AF-A0A2V5QN52-F1
#
_entry.id   AF-A0A2V5QN52-F1
#
_cell.length_a   1.000
_cell.length_b   1.000
_cell.length_c   1.000
_cell.angle_alpha   90.00
_cell.angle_beta   90.00
_cell.angle_gamma   90.00
#
_symmetry.space_group_name_H-M   'P 1'
#
loop_
_entity.id
_entity.type
_entity.pdbx_description
1 polymer ?
#
loop_
_entity_poly.entity_id
_entity_poly.type
_entity_poly.pdbx_seq_one_letter_code
_entity_poly.pdbx_strand_id
1 'polypeptide(L)'
;EPAYKDLAAFLSRNEVEIIASMPCYTPANVNAQRGHGVFEGSIKALQLLNSLGYGTDPELPLHLVYNPVGAFLPPPQAELEADFKRELKKQFGVVFNKLYTITNLPIGRFASYLRRNNKLQEYMQLLVSAFNPATIAGLMCRNTISVGWRGEVYDCDFNQQLGMQWSGNGGSKTTFLWDIDPEKIDNRKIMTGDHCFGCTAGAGSTCGGAIV
;
A
#
# COMPACT_ATOMS: atom_id res chain seq x y z
N GLU A 1 -11.31 -0.15 -20.03
CA GLU A 1 -11.49 -1.14 -21.11
C GLU A 1 -12.98 -1.41 -21.35
N PRO A 2 -13.40 -1.89 -22.53
CA PRO A 2 -14.82 -2.15 -22.82
C PRO A 2 -15.52 -3.07 -21.83
N ALA A 3 -14.80 -4.06 -21.28
CA ALA A 3 -15.32 -5.03 -20.32
C ALA A 3 -15.60 -4.46 -18.92
N TYR A 4 -15.08 -3.26 -18.60
CA TYR A 4 -15.22 -2.63 -17.28
C TYR A 4 -15.93 -1.27 -17.35
N LYS A 5 -16.73 -1.04 -18.40
CA LYS A 5 -17.40 0.26 -18.61
C LYS A 5 -18.39 0.60 -17.48
N ASP A 6 -19.02 -0.41 -16.89
CA ASP A 6 -20.02 -0.29 -15.84
C ASP A 6 -19.43 -0.40 -14.42
N LEU A 7 -18.15 -0.77 -14.29
CA LEU A 7 -17.50 -1.01 -13.00
C LEU A 7 -17.58 0.21 -12.08
N ALA A 8 -17.29 1.42 -12.57
CA ALA A 8 -17.33 2.63 -11.74
C ALA A 8 -18.73 2.89 -11.18
N ALA A 9 -19.77 2.71 -12.00
CA ALA A 9 -21.16 2.86 -11.57
C ALA A 9 -21.58 1.72 -10.62
N PHE A 10 -21.08 0.51 -10.82
CA PHE A 10 -21.30 -0.62 -9.91
C PHE A 10 -20.70 -0.34 -8.52
N LEU A 11 -19.44 0.13 -8.46
CA LEU A 11 -18.77 0.47 -7.20
C LEU A 11 -19.52 1.59 -6.47
N SER A 12 -19.91 2.65 -7.19
CA SER A 12 -20.68 3.76 -6.63
C SER A 12 -22.04 3.32 -6.06
N ARG A 13 -22.80 2.47 -6.78
CA ARG A 13 -24.10 1.95 -6.29
C ARG A 13 -23.99 1.09 -5.03
N ASN A 14 -22.80 0.55 -4.75
CA ASN A 14 -22.55 -0.28 -3.57
C ASN A 14 -21.69 0.46 -2.53
N GLU A 15 -21.52 1.79 -2.66
CA GLU A 15 -20.83 2.63 -1.68
C GLU A 15 -19.41 2.12 -1.34
N VAL A 16 -18.72 1.59 -2.36
CA VAL A 16 -17.41 0.98 -2.17
C VAL A 16 -16.37 2.08 -1.97
N GLU A 17 -15.67 2.07 -0.83
CA GLU A 17 -14.47 2.89 -0.61
C GLU A 17 -13.36 2.52 -1.61
N ILE A 18 -12.80 3.54 -2.28
CA ILE A 18 -11.74 3.35 -3.27
C ILE A 18 -10.41 3.87 -2.74
N ILE A 19 -9.40 3.01 -2.74
CA ILE A 19 -8.00 3.36 -2.48
C ILE A 19 -7.18 3.04 -3.74
N ALA A 20 -6.71 4.08 -4.44
CA ALA A 20 -6.06 3.94 -5.75
C ALA A 20 -4.58 4.34 -5.72
N SER A 21 -3.72 3.56 -6.38
CA SER A 21 -2.29 3.92 -6.51
C SER A 21 -2.12 5.13 -7.45
N MET A 22 -1.48 6.19 -6.94
CA MET A 22 -1.10 7.37 -7.70
C MET A 22 0.29 7.84 -7.24
N PRO A 23 1.38 7.33 -7.86
CA PRO A 23 2.73 7.55 -7.33
C PRO A 23 3.24 8.98 -7.52
N CYS A 24 2.61 9.79 -8.37
CA CYS A 24 2.91 11.21 -8.50
C CYS A 24 1.76 11.94 -9.19
N TYR A 25 1.63 13.24 -8.96
CA TYR A 25 0.71 14.12 -9.70
C TYR A 25 1.30 14.62 -11.03
N THR A 26 2.53 14.24 -11.39
CA THR A 26 3.17 14.63 -12.66
C THR A 26 3.24 13.47 -13.66
N PRO A 27 2.97 13.73 -14.96
CA PRO A 27 3.05 12.68 -15.99
C PRO A 27 4.42 12.03 -16.09
N ALA A 28 5.49 12.82 -16.01
CA ALA A 28 6.86 12.32 -16.16
C ALA A 28 7.19 11.22 -15.13
N ASN A 29 6.85 11.45 -13.86
CA ASN A 29 7.14 10.49 -12.80
C ASN A 29 6.28 9.22 -12.91
N VAL A 30 4.98 9.38 -13.20
CA VAL A 30 4.09 8.23 -13.35
C VAL A 30 4.48 7.38 -14.56
N ASN A 31 4.79 8.02 -15.69
CA ASN A 31 5.18 7.31 -16.91
C ASN A 31 6.55 6.62 -16.75
N ALA A 32 7.48 7.20 -15.98
CA ALA A 32 8.75 6.54 -15.66
C ALA A 32 8.58 5.27 -14.80
N GLN A 33 7.58 5.24 -13.90
CA GLN A 33 7.38 4.10 -13.01
C GLN A 33 6.41 3.04 -13.56
N ARG A 34 5.36 3.47 -14.28
CA ARG A 34 4.24 2.61 -14.70
C ARG A 34 4.14 2.41 -16.20
N GLY A 35 4.89 3.18 -17.00
CA GLY A 35 4.87 3.12 -18.46
C GLY A 35 4.05 4.25 -19.09
N HIS A 36 4.27 4.47 -20.38
CA HIS A 36 3.66 5.55 -21.15
C HIS A 36 2.13 5.42 -21.21
N GLY A 37 1.39 6.52 -21.00
CA GLY A 37 -0.07 6.57 -21.12
C GLY A 37 -0.83 6.22 -19.83
N VAL A 38 -0.12 5.73 -18.79
CA VAL A 38 -0.75 5.33 -17.52
C VAL A 38 -1.25 6.55 -16.75
N PHE A 39 -0.51 7.66 -16.81
CA PHE A 39 -0.93 8.89 -16.15
C PHE A 39 -2.28 9.39 -16.68
N GLU A 40 -2.40 9.50 -18.01
CA GLU A 40 -3.60 9.99 -18.66
C GLU A 40 -4.80 9.08 -18.41
N GLY A 41 -4.58 7.76 -18.40
CA GLY A 41 -5.60 6.79 -18.03
C GLY A 41 -6.06 6.95 -16.58
N SER A 42 -5.12 7.17 -15.66
CA SER A 42 -5.41 7.37 -14.23
C SER A 42 -6.21 8.65 -13.99
N ILE A 43 -5.81 9.77 -14.61
CA ILE A 43 -6.56 11.03 -14.51
C ILE A 43 -7.99 10.88 -15.04
N LYS A 44 -8.18 10.24 -16.20
CA LYS A 44 -9.53 9.99 -16.75
C LYS A 44 -10.38 9.14 -15.82
N ALA A 45 -9.79 8.11 -15.20
CA ALA A 45 -10.51 7.27 -14.23
C ALA A 45 -10.91 8.07 -12.98
N LEU A 46 -10.01 8.89 -12.44
CA LEU A 46 -10.31 9.74 -11.28
C LEU A 46 -11.39 10.78 -11.59
N GLN A 47 -11.37 11.39 -12.77
CA GLN A 47 -12.42 12.31 -13.21
C GLN A 47 -13.78 11.60 -13.36
N LEU A 48 -13.80 10.38 -13.90
CA LEU A 48 -15.02 9.57 -13.96
C LEU A 48 -15.56 9.27 -12.56
N LEU A 49 -14.70 8.88 -11.62
CA LEU A 49 -15.08 8.64 -10.23
C LEU A 49 -15.63 9.92 -9.58
N ASN A 50 -14.94 11.06 -9.72
CA ASN A 50 -15.43 12.35 -9.19
C ASN A 50 -16.80 12.73 -9.80
N SER A 51 -17.05 12.41 -11.08
CA SER A 51 -18.38 12.67 -11.69
C SER A 51 -19.51 11.83 -11.09
N LEU A 52 -19.17 10.73 -10.39
CA LEU A 52 -20.11 9.87 -9.67
C LEU A 52 -20.22 10.23 -8.17
N GLY A 53 -19.54 11.28 -7.71
CA GLY A 53 -19.57 11.75 -6.32
C GLY A 53 -18.39 11.33 -5.46
N TYR A 54 -17.51 10.45 -5.96
CA TYR A 54 -16.33 10.02 -5.21
C TYR A 54 -15.43 11.19 -4.84
N GLY A 55 -14.94 11.22 -3.60
CA GLY A 55 -14.08 12.30 -3.11
C GLY A 55 -14.82 13.50 -2.52
N THR A 56 -16.13 13.61 -2.74
CA THR A 56 -16.97 14.71 -2.24
C THR A 56 -18.17 14.24 -1.44
N ASP A 57 -18.79 13.13 -1.85
CA ASP A 57 -19.85 12.49 -1.09
C ASP A 57 -19.23 11.67 0.07
N PRO A 58 -19.67 11.86 1.33
CA PRO A 58 -19.20 11.07 2.46
C PRO A 58 -19.34 9.55 2.29
N GLU A 59 -20.34 9.08 1.55
CA GLU A 59 -20.58 7.64 1.29
C GLU A 59 -19.73 7.09 0.14
N LEU A 60 -18.99 7.96 -0.58
CA LEU A 60 -18.12 7.57 -1.68
C LEU A 60 -16.68 8.06 -1.45
N PRO A 61 -15.95 7.47 -0.47
CA PRO A 61 -14.58 7.87 -0.21
C PRO A 61 -13.64 7.46 -1.34
N LEU A 62 -12.76 8.39 -1.73
CA LEU A 62 -11.68 8.18 -2.68
C LEU A 62 -10.37 8.60 -2.04
N HIS A 63 -9.47 7.65 -1.88
CA HIS A 63 -8.13 7.85 -1.33
C HIS A 63 -7.08 7.49 -2.37
N LEU A 64 -5.93 8.16 -2.29
CA LEU A 64 -4.79 7.92 -3.16
C LEU A 64 -3.62 7.35 -2.37
N VAL A 65 -2.80 6.53 -3.01
CA VAL A 65 -1.59 5.95 -2.41
C VAL A 65 -0.37 6.43 -3.17
N TYR A 66 0.54 7.10 -2.46
CA TYR A 66 1.87 7.47 -2.93
C TYR A 66 2.90 6.46 -2.48
N ASN A 67 3.75 6.03 -3.42
CA ASN A 67 4.99 5.32 -3.09
C ASN A 67 6.16 5.96 -3.83
N PRO A 68 7.32 6.15 -3.17
CA PRO A 68 8.44 6.85 -3.75
C PRO A 68 9.03 6.11 -4.96
N VAL A 69 9.60 6.87 -5.91
CA VAL A 69 10.35 6.29 -7.03
C VAL A 69 11.81 6.13 -6.61
N GLY A 70 12.14 5.01 -5.97
CA GLY A 70 13.52 4.67 -5.62
C GLY A 70 13.71 4.29 -4.16
N ALA A 71 14.97 4.36 -3.72
CA ALA A 71 15.48 3.83 -2.46
C ALA A 71 15.52 4.90 -1.34
N PHE A 72 14.39 5.55 -1.09
CA PHE A 72 14.24 6.54 -0.01
C PHE A 72 12.89 6.37 0.70
N LEU A 73 12.78 6.94 1.90
CA LEU A 73 11.53 6.98 2.66
C LEU A 73 10.59 8.05 2.09
N PRO A 74 9.26 7.86 2.16
CA PRO A 74 8.32 8.88 1.71
C PRO A 74 8.45 10.16 2.57
N PRO A 75 8.12 11.34 1.99
CA PRO A 75 8.06 12.58 2.75
C PRO A 75 6.87 12.58 3.73
N PRO A 76 6.76 13.58 4.62
CA PRO A 76 5.62 13.71 5.54
C PRO A 76 4.28 13.65 4.80
N GLN A 77 3.41 12.74 5.24
CA GLN A 77 2.14 12.46 4.55
C GLN A 77 1.24 13.70 4.44
N ALA A 78 1.17 14.52 5.49
CA ALA A 78 0.30 15.70 5.52
C ALA A 78 0.71 16.76 4.50
N GLU A 79 2.01 17.05 4.38
CA GLU A 79 2.54 17.99 3.41
C GLU A 79 2.32 17.48 1.98
N LEU A 80 2.63 16.20 1.75
CA LEU A 80 2.44 15.58 0.44
C LEU A 80 0.95 15.52 0.04
N GLU A 81 0.04 15.26 0.99
CA GLU A 81 -1.40 15.28 0.74
C GLU A 81 -1.85 16.67 0.27
N ALA A 82 -1.38 17.73 0.92
CA ALA A 82 -1.70 19.11 0.54
C ALA A 82 -1.22 19.44 -0.87
N ASP A 83 -0.01 19.00 -1.23
CA ASP A 83 0.54 19.17 -2.58
C ASP A 83 -0.26 18.41 -3.62
N PHE A 84 -0.57 17.13 -3.39
CA PHE A 84 -1.41 16.32 -4.28
C PHE A 84 -2.79 16.96 -4.49
N LYS A 85 -3.45 17.39 -3.41
CA LYS A 85 -4.77 18.05 -3.49
C LYS A 85 -4.71 19.33 -4.30
N ARG A 86 -3.68 20.16 -4.10
CA ARG A 86 -3.50 21.41 -4.84
C ARG A 86 -3.26 21.15 -6.33
N GLU A 87 -2.29 20.30 -6.65
CA GLU A 87 -1.85 20.08 -8.03
C GLU A 87 -2.89 19.32 -8.86
N LEU A 88 -3.48 18.24 -8.32
CA LEU A 88 -4.49 17.46 -9.04
C LEU A 88 -5.77 18.27 -9.30
N LYS A 89 -6.19 19.09 -8.33
CA LYS A 89 -7.33 19.99 -8.51
C LYS A 89 -7.03 21.09 -9.54
N LYS A 90 -5.88 21.76 -9.42
CA LYS A 90 -5.50 22.87 -10.30
C LYS A 90 -5.33 22.43 -11.76
N GLN A 91 -4.68 21.29 -11.97
CA GLN A 91 -4.31 20.85 -13.32
C GLN A 91 -5.40 19.99 -13.98
N PHE A 92 -6.17 19.23 -13.20
CA PHE A 92 -7.09 18.22 -13.74
C PHE A 92 -8.51 18.26 -13.15
N GLY A 93 -8.79 19.15 -12.20
CA GLY A 93 -10.08 19.20 -11.51
C GLY A 93 -10.37 18.01 -10.61
N VAL A 94 -9.37 17.19 -10.30
CA VAL A 94 -9.52 15.97 -9.50
C VAL A 94 -9.51 16.29 -8.00
N VAL A 95 -10.43 15.66 -7.26
CA VAL A 95 -10.53 15.76 -5.80
C VAL A 95 -10.53 14.37 -5.15
N PHE A 96 -10.04 14.27 -3.92
CA PHE A 96 -9.95 13.03 -3.15
C PHE A 96 -9.87 13.34 -1.65
N ASN A 97 -10.16 12.36 -0.80
CA ASN A 97 -10.28 12.52 0.65
C ASN A 97 -8.92 12.49 1.37
N LYS A 98 -8.11 11.43 1.16
CA LYS A 98 -6.79 11.24 1.83
C LYS A 98 -5.70 10.74 0.89
N LEU A 99 -4.46 11.10 1.20
CA LEU A 99 -3.27 10.53 0.59
C LEU A 99 -2.56 9.65 1.61
N TYR A 100 -2.25 8.42 1.24
CA TYR A 100 -1.51 7.47 2.05
C TYR A 100 -0.11 7.30 1.48
N THR A 101 0.93 7.51 2.30
CA THR A 101 2.31 7.25 1.88
C THR A 101 2.73 5.85 2.28
N ILE A 102 3.39 5.14 1.35
CA ILE A 102 3.95 3.82 1.62
C ILE A 102 5.43 3.76 1.30
N THR A 103 6.16 3.00 2.11
CA THR A 103 7.58 2.70 1.90
C THR A 103 7.72 1.54 0.92
N ASN A 104 8.72 1.59 0.04
CA ASN A 104 8.99 0.46 -0.85
C ASN A 104 9.65 -0.69 -0.08
N LEU A 105 8.98 -1.83 0.02
CA LEU A 105 9.53 -2.97 0.75
C LEU A 105 10.72 -3.59 -0.04
N PRO A 106 11.84 -3.95 0.62
CA PRO A 106 13.05 -4.48 -0.02
C PRO A 106 12.89 -5.96 -0.41
N ILE A 107 11.80 -6.30 -1.13
CA ILE A 107 11.46 -7.65 -1.57
C ILE A 107 11.17 -7.69 -3.08
N GLY A 108 11.03 -8.90 -3.64
CA GLY A 108 10.58 -9.12 -5.01
C GLY A 108 11.33 -8.31 -6.09
N ARG A 109 10.57 -7.61 -6.94
CA ARG A 109 11.11 -6.81 -8.04
C ARG A 109 11.96 -5.64 -7.55
N PHE A 110 11.57 -4.99 -6.46
CA PHE A 110 12.31 -3.84 -5.93
C PHE A 110 13.66 -4.28 -5.35
N ALA A 111 13.71 -5.37 -4.57
CA ALA A 111 14.97 -5.97 -4.13
C ALA A 111 15.88 -6.32 -5.31
N SER A 112 15.33 -6.90 -6.36
CA SER A 112 16.07 -7.26 -7.58
C SER A 112 16.64 -6.02 -8.29
N TYR A 113 15.87 -4.93 -8.36
CA TYR A 113 16.33 -3.64 -8.86
C TYR A 113 17.48 -3.09 -8.00
N LEU A 114 17.33 -3.07 -6.67
CA LEU A 114 18.36 -2.60 -5.76
C LEU A 114 19.67 -3.39 -5.89
N ARG A 115 19.60 -4.72 -6.01
CA ARG A 115 20.78 -5.57 -6.22
C ARG A 115 21.50 -5.25 -7.52
N ARG A 116 20.77 -5.13 -8.64
CA ARG A 116 21.37 -4.80 -9.95
C ARG A 116 22.07 -3.45 -9.96
N ASN A 117 21.64 -2.52 -9.10
CA ASN A 117 22.21 -1.19 -8.98
C ASN A 117 23.18 -1.04 -7.80
N ASN A 118 23.55 -2.14 -7.11
CA ASN A 118 24.40 -2.12 -5.90
C ASN A 118 23.87 -1.21 -4.78
N LYS A 119 22.54 -1.06 -4.67
CA LYS A 119 21.85 -0.20 -3.68
C LYS A 119 21.19 -0.96 -2.53
N LEU A 120 21.16 -2.29 -2.56
CA LEU A 120 20.40 -3.07 -1.56
C LEU A 120 20.91 -2.85 -0.13
N GLN A 121 22.22 -2.91 0.09
CA GLN A 121 22.79 -2.76 1.43
C GLN A 121 22.58 -1.34 1.97
N GLU A 122 22.79 -0.32 1.13
CA GLU A 122 22.52 1.08 1.48
C GLU A 122 21.05 1.29 1.86
N TYR A 123 20.12 0.72 1.09
CA TYR A 123 18.70 0.84 1.39
C TYR A 123 18.30 0.09 2.66
N MET A 124 18.83 -1.12 2.88
CA MET A 124 18.60 -1.84 4.14
C MET A 124 19.13 -1.05 5.35
N GLN A 125 20.31 -0.45 5.23
CA GLN A 125 20.86 0.39 6.29
C GLN A 125 19.97 1.61 6.57
N LEU A 126 19.42 2.25 5.54
CA LEU A 126 18.46 3.33 5.71
C LEU A 126 17.25 2.86 6.54
N LEU A 127 16.63 1.73 6.18
CA LEU A 127 15.45 1.21 6.87
C LEU A 127 15.76 0.85 8.34
N VAL A 128 16.90 0.22 8.60
CA VAL A 128 17.34 -0.15 9.95
C VAL A 128 17.63 1.09 10.79
N SER A 129 18.39 2.05 10.24
CA SER A 129 18.72 3.30 10.95
C SER A 129 17.49 4.16 11.22
N ALA A 130 16.46 4.05 10.38
CA ALA A 130 15.21 4.77 10.54
C ALA A 130 14.15 4.01 11.35
N PHE A 131 14.47 2.84 11.91
CA PHE A 131 13.53 2.06 12.71
C PHE A 131 12.92 2.92 13.83
N ASN A 132 11.59 2.99 13.87
CA ASN A 132 10.85 3.78 14.82
C ASN A 132 9.94 2.88 15.68
N PRO A 133 10.27 2.63 16.96
CA PRO A 133 9.45 1.81 17.85
C PRO A 133 8.00 2.28 18.02
N ALA A 134 7.72 3.58 17.86
CA ALA A 134 6.37 4.12 17.98
C ALA A 134 5.42 3.56 16.90
N THR A 135 5.96 3.12 15.76
CA THR A 135 5.18 2.52 14.66
C THR A 135 4.62 1.14 15.01
N ILE A 136 5.19 0.44 15.99
CA ILE A 136 4.86 -0.97 16.26
C ILE A 136 3.37 -1.14 16.56
N ALA A 137 2.78 -0.24 17.37
CA ALA A 137 1.37 -0.35 17.76
C ALA A 137 0.40 -0.23 16.57
N GLY A 138 0.77 0.49 15.52
CA GLY A 138 -0.05 0.73 14.33
C GLY A 138 0.16 -0.28 13.19
N LEU A 139 1.02 -1.28 13.35
CA LEU A 139 1.30 -2.25 12.27
C LEU A 139 0.09 -3.15 11.97
N MET A 140 -0.26 -3.28 10.69
CA MET A 140 -1.37 -4.12 10.23
C MET A 140 -1.23 -5.59 10.60
N CYS A 141 -0.01 -6.14 10.61
CA CYS A 141 0.20 -7.55 10.96
C CYS A 141 -0.22 -7.88 12.40
N ARG A 142 -0.50 -6.89 13.25
CA ARG A 142 -0.99 -7.10 14.62
C ARG A 142 -2.47 -7.43 14.69
N ASN A 143 -3.28 -6.96 13.74
CA ASN A 143 -4.74 -7.09 13.76
C ASN A 143 -5.34 -7.61 12.45
N THR A 144 -4.49 -7.83 11.43
CA THR A 144 -4.88 -8.32 10.11
C THR A 144 -3.98 -9.50 9.75
N ILE A 145 -4.51 -10.40 8.92
CA ILE A 145 -3.79 -11.53 8.31
C ILE A 145 -3.91 -11.45 6.79
N SER A 146 -2.96 -12.05 6.08
CA SER A 146 -3.08 -12.23 4.63
C SER A 146 -3.48 -13.66 4.31
N VAL A 147 -4.43 -13.80 3.39
CA VAL A 147 -4.96 -15.10 2.97
C VAL A 147 -4.64 -15.32 1.49
N GLY A 148 -3.94 -16.42 1.21
CA GLY A 148 -3.66 -16.90 -0.13
C GLY A 148 -4.91 -17.33 -0.87
N TRP A 149 -4.83 -17.40 -2.19
CA TRP A 149 -5.97 -17.76 -3.04
C TRP A 149 -6.46 -19.21 -2.84
N ARG A 150 -5.63 -20.09 -2.25
CA ARG A 150 -6.05 -21.45 -1.83
C ARG A 150 -6.40 -21.52 -0.33
N GLY A 151 -6.44 -20.37 0.36
CA GLY A 151 -6.74 -20.28 1.78
C GLY A 151 -5.53 -20.39 2.70
N GLU A 152 -4.29 -20.42 2.22
CA GLU A 152 -3.10 -20.41 3.09
C GLU A 152 -3.00 -19.10 3.87
N VAL A 153 -2.64 -19.16 5.15
CA VAL A 153 -2.60 -17.96 5.99
C VAL A 153 -1.17 -17.51 6.28
N TYR A 154 -0.98 -16.19 6.27
CA TYR A 154 0.27 -15.48 6.52
C TYR A 154 0.01 -14.32 7.49
N ASP A 155 1.02 -13.91 8.25
CA ASP A 155 0.89 -12.76 9.14
C ASP A 155 0.69 -11.42 8.42
N CYS A 156 1.15 -11.32 7.16
CA CYS A 156 0.98 -10.16 6.30
C CYS A 156 1.18 -10.54 4.82
N ASP A 157 0.84 -9.60 3.94
CA ASP A 157 1.01 -9.72 2.48
C ASP A 157 2.48 -9.89 2.09
N PHE A 158 3.42 -9.24 2.77
CA PHE A 158 4.86 -9.40 2.51
C PHE A 158 5.37 -10.79 2.91
N ASN A 159 4.88 -11.34 4.02
CA ASN A 159 5.16 -12.74 4.38
C ASN A 159 4.62 -13.68 3.31
N GLN A 160 3.43 -13.42 2.77
CA GLN A 160 2.89 -14.17 1.63
C GLN A 160 3.80 -14.08 0.40
N GLN A 161 4.24 -12.87 0.02
CA GLN A 161 5.16 -12.70 -1.13
C GLN A 161 6.52 -13.39 -0.93
N LEU A 162 6.93 -13.61 0.32
CA LEU A 162 8.17 -14.30 0.67
C LEU A 162 7.98 -15.81 0.94
N GLY A 163 6.75 -16.32 0.89
CA GLY A 163 6.44 -17.70 1.26
C GLY A 163 6.65 -17.99 2.75
N MET A 164 6.70 -16.96 3.60
CA MET A 164 6.81 -17.07 5.05
C MET A 164 5.45 -17.42 5.65
N GLN A 165 5.01 -18.66 5.40
CA GLN A 165 3.70 -19.12 5.84
C GLN A 165 3.60 -19.12 7.36
N TRP A 166 2.44 -18.71 7.87
CA TRP A 166 2.19 -18.71 9.30
C TRP A 166 2.30 -20.13 9.87
N SER A 167 3.33 -20.31 10.68
CA SER A 167 3.55 -21.46 11.53
C SER A 167 2.96 -21.17 12.91
N GLY A 168 1.69 -21.52 13.13
CA GLY A 168 1.05 -21.39 14.44
C GLY A 168 1.92 -22.06 15.53
N ASN A 169 2.28 -21.31 16.58
CA ASN A 169 3.01 -21.75 17.78
C ASN A 169 3.95 -22.97 17.62
N GLY A 170 4.82 -22.97 16.59
CA GLY A 170 5.87 -23.99 16.41
C GLY A 170 5.47 -25.28 15.66
N GLY A 171 4.29 -25.32 15.02
CA GLY A 171 3.89 -26.46 14.18
C GLY A 171 4.48 -26.39 12.76
N SER A 172 4.98 -27.54 12.25
CA SER A 172 5.45 -27.71 10.86
C SER A 172 4.32 -27.76 9.81
N LYS A 173 3.07 -27.54 10.21
CA LYS A 173 1.89 -27.69 9.33
C LYS A 173 1.46 -26.33 8.78
N THR A 174 1.31 -26.27 7.47
CA THR A 174 0.63 -25.21 6.73
C THR A 174 -0.74 -24.93 7.35
N THR A 175 -0.96 -23.68 7.79
CA THR A 175 -2.23 -23.21 8.34
C THR A 175 -3.12 -22.68 7.22
N PHE A 176 -4.37 -23.16 7.14
CA PHE A 176 -5.39 -22.64 6.24
C PHE A 176 -6.46 -21.84 6.97
N LEU A 177 -7.19 -20.99 6.26
CA LEU A 177 -8.22 -20.11 6.83
C LEU A 177 -9.27 -20.88 7.63
N TRP A 178 -9.69 -22.05 7.14
CA TRP A 178 -10.67 -22.91 7.82
C TRP A 178 -10.11 -23.68 9.02
N ASP A 179 -8.79 -23.64 9.24
CA ASP A 179 -8.15 -24.20 10.44
C ASP A 179 -8.06 -23.16 11.59
N ILE A 180 -8.36 -21.88 11.32
CA ILE A 180 -8.22 -20.80 12.29
C ILE A 180 -9.47 -20.71 13.16
N ASP A 181 -9.24 -20.72 14.47
CA ASP A 181 -10.20 -20.29 15.47
C ASP A 181 -10.00 -18.79 15.75
N PRO A 182 -10.94 -17.91 15.34
CA PRO A 182 -10.81 -16.47 15.52
C PRO A 182 -10.61 -16.07 16.99
N GLU A 183 -11.16 -16.81 17.94
CA GLU A 183 -11.03 -16.50 19.37
C GLU A 183 -9.64 -16.81 19.93
N LYS A 184 -8.84 -17.60 19.21
CA LYS A 184 -7.50 -18.04 19.61
C LYS A 184 -6.38 -17.40 18.79
N ILE A 185 -6.73 -16.44 17.93
CA ILE A 185 -5.81 -15.81 16.99
C ILE A 185 -4.95 -14.72 17.64
N ASP A 186 -5.47 -14.14 18.72
CA ASP A 186 -4.86 -13.02 19.42
C ASP A 186 -3.56 -13.44 20.12
N ASN A 187 -2.68 -12.46 20.32
CA ASN A 187 -1.36 -12.65 20.94
C ASN A 187 -0.47 -13.70 20.24
N ARG A 188 -0.76 -14.04 18.98
CA ARG A 188 0.11 -14.90 18.18
C ARG A 188 1.49 -14.26 17.99
N LYS A 189 2.50 -15.10 17.87
CA LYS A 189 3.84 -14.66 17.45
C LYS A 189 3.83 -14.40 15.94
N ILE A 190 4.05 -13.15 15.56
CA ILE A 190 4.18 -12.73 14.16
C ILE A 190 5.57 -13.09 13.65
N MET A 191 5.64 -13.73 12.49
CA MET A 191 6.91 -14.00 11.81
C MET A 191 7.51 -12.71 11.25
N THR A 192 8.73 -12.40 11.66
CA THR A 192 9.47 -11.21 11.25
C THR A 192 10.62 -11.55 10.33
N GLY A 193 11.02 -10.61 9.48
CA GLY A 193 12.25 -10.66 8.69
C GLY A 193 12.71 -9.26 8.31
N ASP A 194 13.77 -9.16 7.50
CA ASP A 194 14.38 -7.88 7.11
C ASP A 194 13.38 -6.89 6.48
N HIS A 195 12.38 -7.40 5.76
CA HIS A 195 11.34 -6.57 5.15
C HIS A 195 10.51 -5.80 6.20
N CYS A 196 10.43 -6.27 7.45
CA CYS A 196 9.68 -5.59 8.51
C CYS A 196 10.26 -4.20 8.83
N PHE A 197 11.54 -3.95 8.55
CA PHE A 197 12.12 -2.61 8.66
C PHE A 197 11.48 -1.62 7.68
N GLY A 198 10.95 -2.07 6.53
CA GLY A 198 10.21 -1.20 5.62
C GLY A 198 8.87 -0.71 6.20
N CYS A 199 8.21 -1.52 7.02
CA CYS A 199 6.94 -1.14 7.67
C CYS A 199 7.14 -0.29 8.92
N THR A 200 8.33 -0.35 9.53
CA THR A 200 8.63 0.28 10.83
C THR A 200 9.59 1.47 10.74
N ALA A 201 10.15 1.73 9.56
CA ALA A 201 11.04 2.87 9.34
C ALA A 201 10.26 4.20 9.27
N GLY A 202 10.84 5.26 9.87
CA GLY A 202 10.32 6.62 9.81
C GLY A 202 8.94 6.75 10.44
N ALA A 203 7.96 7.19 9.65
CA ALA A 203 6.56 7.31 10.05
C ALA A 203 5.79 5.98 10.00
N GLY A 204 6.47 4.88 9.66
CA GLY A 204 5.86 3.59 9.40
C GLY A 204 5.08 3.54 8.08
N SER A 205 4.69 2.34 7.67
CA SER A 205 3.98 2.15 6.39
C SER A 205 2.97 1.01 6.48
N THR A 206 1.73 1.34 6.13
CA THR A 206 0.61 0.40 6.02
C THR A 206 -0.25 0.74 4.80
N CYS A 207 -1.24 -0.10 4.48
CA CYS A 207 -2.25 0.25 3.45
C CYS A 207 -3.06 1.51 3.82
N GLY A 208 -3.08 1.91 5.09
CA GLY A 208 -3.65 3.17 5.57
C GLY A 208 -2.65 4.34 5.66
N GLY A 209 -1.44 4.18 5.13
CA GLY A 209 -0.40 5.21 5.10
C GLY A 209 0.53 5.18 6.32
N ALA A 210 1.06 6.36 6.66
CA ALA A 210 1.86 6.61 7.85
C ALA A 210 1.05 6.39 9.14
N ILE A 211 1.71 5.87 10.18
CA ILE A 211 1.06 5.43 11.43
C ILE A 211 1.58 6.16 12.68
N VAL A 212 2.53 7.08 12.52
CA VAL A 212 3.00 8.03 13.55
C VAL A 212 3.33 9.38 12.96
#